data_AF-A0A9J7BVS2-F1
#
_entry.id   AF-A0A9J7BVS2-F1
#
_cell.length_a   1.000
_cell.length_b   1.000
_cell.length_c   1.000
_cell.angle_alpha   90.00
_cell.angle_beta   90.00
_cell.angle_gamma   90.00
#
_symmetry.space_group_name_H-M   'P 1'
#
loop_
_entity.id
_entity.type
_entity.pdbx_description
1 polymer ?
#
loop_
_entity_poly.entity_id
_entity_poly.type
_entity_poly.pdbx_seq_one_letter_code
_entity_poly.pdbx_strand_id
1 'polypeptide(L)'
;MYRISLANFIRRGACAALLVAGLGAFAGAQEKPYFVTYSHDLEEPGNLEIETKTTLGRPDGANRFGALATEFEYGARAWWTTEVYLDGQTTANESTIPTGFRWENRFRPLMKEHWINPVLYVEFENINGADKTLLEVVGHDGQEDLAEHNGVAREEVEHEGELKLILSSNFRDWNISENFIAEKNFAHEPWEFGYAVGASRPLKTALSLRQCTFCLEKLRAGVEAYGGLGDTWDLSLSNTSHYIAPLVGWDMPARMRLSFSPGFGLTGTSMDRVYRVGFAYEMPQIGSLFRGRGKGTVR
;
A
#
# COMPACT_ATOMS: atom_id res chain seq x y z
N MET A 1 20.01 -49.10 -35.15
CA MET A 1 20.70 -48.70 -33.91
C MET A 1 20.97 -47.19 -34.00
N TYR A 2 20.06 -46.35 -33.51
CA TYR A 2 20.12 -44.89 -33.67
C TYR A 2 21.06 -44.28 -32.61
N ARG A 3 22.23 -43.77 -33.03
CA ARG A 3 23.13 -42.98 -32.17
C ARG A 3 22.59 -41.56 -32.05
N ILE A 4 21.90 -41.26 -30.95
CA ILE A 4 21.60 -39.88 -30.56
C ILE A 4 22.91 -39.25 -30.09
N SER A 5 23.40 -38.23 -30.80
CA SER A 5 24.60 -37.47 -30.44
C SER A 5 24.41 -36.80 -29.08
N LEU A 6 25.37 -37.01 -28.17
CA LEU A 6 25.44 -36.43 -26.83
C LEU A 6 25.29 -34.88 -26.85
N ALA A 7 25.72 -34.24 -27.95
CA ALA A 7 25.58 -32.81 -28.16
C ALA A 7 24.13 -32.33 -28.29
N ASN A 8 23.24 -33.16 -28.86
CA ASN A 8 21.81 -32.82 -28.98
C ASN A 8 21.03 -33.01 -27.66
N PHE A 9 21.55 -33.86 -26.76
CA PHE A 9 20.96 -34.06 -25.44
C PHE A 9 21.27 -32.88 -24.50
N ILE A 10 22.52 -32.39 -24.53
CA ILE A 10 22.96 -31.24 -23.73
C ILE A 10 22.27 -29.95 -24.18
N ARG A 11 22.10 -29.75 -25.51
CA ARG A 11 21.44 -28.56 -26.05
C ARG A 11 19.93 -28.51 -25.75
N ARG A 12 19.26 -29.67 -25.67
CA ARG A 12 17.85 -29.77 -25.26
C ARG A 12 17.66 -29.69 -23.74
N GLY A 13 18.62 -30.20 -22.95
CA GLY A 13 18.63 -30.05 -21.50
C GLY A 13 18.85 -28.61 -21.04
N ALA A 14 19.69 -27.84 -21.75
CA ALA A 14 19.93 -26.42 -21.44
C ALA A 14 18.71 -25.53 -21.72
N CYS A 15 17.94 -25.80 -22.80
CA CYS A 15 16.68 -25.09 -23.06
C CYS A 15 15.59 -25.45 -22.04
N ALA A 16 15.56 -26.68 -21.54
CA ALA A 16 14.63 -27.07 -20.47
C ALA A 16 15.00 -26.42 -19.13
N ALA A 17 16.29 -26.28 -18.81
CA ALA A 17 16.74 -25.59 -17.60
C ALA A 17 16.44 -24.08 -17.63
N LEU A 18 16.51 -23.43 -18.81
CA LEU A 18 16.13 -22.01 -18.97
C LEU A 18 14.61 -21.80 -18.95
N LEU A 19 13.81 -22.78 -19.37
CA LEU A 19 12.34 -22.72 -19.25
C LEU A 19 11.85 -22.99 -17.83
N VAL A 20 12.58 -23.78 -17.04
CA VAL A 20 12.25 -24.02 -15.61
C VAL A 20 12.71 -22.86 -14.73
N ALA A 21 13.79 -22.15 -15.09
CA ALA A 21 14.20 -20.91 -14.41
C ALA A 21 13.26 -19.72 -14.66
N GLY A 22 12.40 -19.78 -15.69
CA GLY A 22 11.41 -18.74 -16.01
C GLY A 22 10.02 -18.95 -15.39
N LEU A 23 9.80 -20.03 -14.63
CA LEU A 23 8.50 -20.39 -14.05
C LEU A 23 8.46 -20.29 -12.52
N GLY A 24 9.50 -19.71 -11.91
CA GLY A 24 9.67 -19.64 -10.46
C GLY A 24 9.61 -18.23 -9.89
N ALA A 25 8.47 -17.56 -10.03
CA ALA A 25 7.92 -16.60 -9.07
C ALA A 25 6.60 -16.09 -9.66
N PHE A 26 5.49 -16.60 -9.14
CA PHE A 26 4.30 -15.77 -9.15
C PHE A 26 4.65 -14.58 -8.24
N ALA A 27 5.11 -13.48 -8.82
CA ALA A 27 4.96 -12.18 -8.20
C ALA A 27 3.44 -11.99 -8.06
N GLY A 28 2.94 -12.35 -6.88
CA GLY A 28 1.74 -11.72 -6.38
C GLY A 28 2.12 -10.31 -5.99
N ALA A 29 1.15 -9.39 -6.06
CA ALA A 29 1.30 -8.03 -5.55
C ALA A 29 2.12 -8.06 -4.25
N GLN A 30 3.25 -7.35 -4.27
CA GLN A 30 4.24 -7.40 -3.21
C GLN A 30 3.70 -6.77 -1.93
N GLU A 31 2.96 -5.68 -2.12
CA GLU A 31 2.08 -5.04 -1.16
C GLU A 31 1.21 -6.07 -0.43
N LYS A 32 1.23 -5.96 0.89
CA LYS A 32 0.37 -6.77 1.76
C LYS A 32 -1.04 -6.17 1.73
N PRO A 33 -2.09 -6.92 2.13
CA PRO A 33 -3.45 -6.40 2.14
C PRO A 33 -3.72 -5.36 3.26
N TYR A 34 -2.68 -4.71 3.78
CA TYR A 34 -2.80 -3.58 4.69
C TYR A 34 -3.31 -2.35 3.93
N PHE A 35 -3.94 -1.42 4.64
CA PHE A 35 -4.33 -0.12 4.08
C PHE A 35 -3.55 1.04 4.68
N VAL A 36 -3.13 0.89 5.95
CA VAL A 36 -2.40 1.93 6.69
C VAL A 36 -0.98 1.45 7.02
N THR A 37 -0.81 0.14 7.28
CA THR A 37 0.51 -0.41 7.60
C THR A 37 1.31 -0.74 6.34
N TYR A 38 2.49 -0.18 6.20
CA TYR A 38 3.47 -0.52 5.17
C TYR A 38 4.41 -1.63 5.63
N SER A 39 4.89 -2.45 4.70
CA SER A 39 5.88 -3.50 4.95
C SER A 39 7.24 -3.17 4.34
N HIS A 40 8.24 -4.06 4.48
CA HIS A 40 9.56 -3.86 3.88
C HIS A 40 9.66 -4.27 2.40
N ASP A 41 8.57 -4.83 1.85
CA ASP A 41 8.50 -5.15 0.42
C ASP A 41 8.39 -3.84 -0.37
N LEU A 42 9.09 -3.77 -1.51
CA LEU A 42 9.17 -2.61 -2.40
C LEU A 42 8.96 -3.09 -3.83
N GLU A 43 8.18 -2.37 -4.64
CA GLU A 43 7.93 -2.72 -6.05
C GLU A 43 9.20 -3.12 -6.83
N GLU A 44 9.07 -4.14 -7.70
CA GLU A 44 10.23 -4.64 -8.43
C GLU A 44 10.74 -3.62 -9.45
N PRO A 45 12.07 -3.56 -9.68
CA PRO A 45 12.64 -2.62 -10.64
C PRO A 45 12.02 -2.68 -12.03
N GLY A 46 11.41 -1.58 -12.45
CA GLY A 46 10.78 -1.40 -13.76
C GLY A 46 9.31 -1.82 -13.84
N ASN A 47 8.73 -2.36 -12.78
CA ASN A 47 7.31 -2.63 -12.69
C ASN A 47 6.55 -1.38 -12.23
N LEU A 48 5.26 -1.31 -12.58
CA LEU A 48 4.32 -0.31 -12.10
C LEU A 48 3.13 -1.03 -11.45
N GLU A 49 2.83 -0.77 -10.19
CA GLU A 49 1.55 -1.12 -9.57
C GLU A 49 0.60 0.08 -9.67
N ILE A 50 -0.67 -0.19 -9.97
CA ILE A 50 -1.74 0.78 -9.86
C ILE A 50 -2.70 0.26 -8.81
N GLU A 51 -2.85 0.97 -7.70
CA GLU A 51 -3.78 0.62 -6.64
C GLU A 51 -4.82 1.71 -6.42
N THR A 52 -6.08 1.31 -6.20
CA THR A 52 -7.10 2.19 -5.66
C THR A 52 -7.39 1.82 -4.22
N LYS A 53 -7.24 2.76 -3.30
CA LYS A 53 -7.59 2.63 -1.88
C LYS A 53 -8.83 3.47 -1.62
N THR A 54 -9.97 2.81 -1.41
CA THR A 54 -11.24 3.47 -1.09
C THR A 54 -11.51 3.41 0.39
N THR A 55 -11.85 4.55 1.01
CA THR A 55 -12.23 4.67 2.42
C THR A 55 -13.67 5.16 2.51
N LEU A 56 -14.52 4.43 3.24
CA LEU A 56 -15.92 4.78 3.47
C LEU A 56 -16.16 4.96 4.96
N GLY A 57 -16.76 6.08 5.36
CA GLY A 57 -16.95 6.42 6.76
C GLY A 57 -18.17 7.30 7.01
N ARG A 58 -18.43 7.52 8.30
CA ARG A 58 -19.42 8.49 8.77
C ARG A 58 -18.99 8.99 10.15
N PRO A 59 -18.51 10.24 10.25
CA PRO A 59 -18.30 10.87 11.54
C PRO A 59 -19.61 11.07 12.29
N ASP A 60 -19.54 11.11 13.61
CA ASP A 60 -20.68 11.36 14.48
C ASP A 60 -21.30 12.73 14.18
N GLY A 61 -22.62 12.75 13.98
CA GLY A 61 -23.34 13.97 13.62
C GLY A 61 -23.13 14.47 12.18
N ALA A 62 -22.22 13.88 11.40
CA ALA A 62 -21.88 14.32 10.05
C ALA A 62 -22.45 13.44 8.92
N ASN A 63 -22.19 13.86 7.68
CA ASN A 63 -22.57 13.14 6.48
C ASN A 63 -21.68 11.90 6.26
N ARG A 64 -22.22 10.90 5.55
CA ARG A 64 -21.41 9.77 5.06
C ARG A 64 -20.49 10.25 3.96
N PHE A 65 -19.27 9.76 3.94
CA PHE A 65 -18.32 10.05 2.87
C PHE A 65 -17.77 8.78 2.23
N GLY A 66 -17.23 8.94 1.04
CA GLY A 66 -16.34 7.99 0.39
C GLY A 66 -15.15 8.73 -0.21
N ALA A 67 -13.95 8.34 0.16
CA ALA A 67 -12.70 8.86 -0.37
C ALA A 67 -11.98 7.80 -1.18
N LEU A 68 -11.22 8.24 -2.18
CA LEU A 68 -10.49 7.40 -3.11
C LEU A 68 -9.09 8.00 -3.27
N ALA A 69 -8.09 7.22 -2.90
CA ALA A 69 -6.71 7.45 -3.29
C ALA A 69 -6.36 6.51 -4.46
N THR A 70 -5.87 7.07 -5.56
CA THR A 70 -5.36 6.28 -6.70
C THR A 70 -3.84 6.40 -6.75
N GLU A 71 -3.17 5.30 -6.49
CA GLU A 71 -1.73 5.17 -6.39
C GLU A 71 -1.12 4.65 -7.69
N PHE A 72 0.05 5.20 -8.04
CA PHE A 72 0.90 4.73 -9.13
C PHE A 72 2.31 4.44 -8.59
N GLU A 73 2.55 3.21 -8.13
CA GLU A 73 3.81 2.78 -7.53
C GLU A 73 4.79 2.26 -8.57
N TYR A 74 5.99 2.85 -8.64
CA TYR A 74 7.05 2.47 -9.58
C TYR A 74 8.33 2.02 -8.87
N GLY A 75 8.73 0.77 -9.12
CA GLY A 75 10.02 0.25 -8.68
C GLY A 75 11.17 0.91 -9.45
N ALA A 76 11.76 1.97 -8.89
CA ALA A 76 12.86 2.71 -9.53
C ALA A 76 14.18 1.92 -9.47
N ARG A 77 14.47 1.30 -8.33
CA ARG A 77 15.62 0.43 -8.06
C ARG A 77 15.22 -0.64 -7.05
N ALA A 78 16.04 -1.68 -6.92
CA ALA A 78 15.75 -2.74 -5.95
C ALA A 78 15.78 -2.27 -4.48
N TRP A 79 16.31 -1.07 -4.23
CA TRP A 79 16.36 -0.40 -2.93
C TRP A 79 15.46 0.83 -2.85
N TRP A 80 14.72 1.18 -3.91
CA TRP A 80 13.95 2.42 -3.98
C TRP A 80 12.70 2.26 -4.85
N THR A 81 11.56 2.55 -4.24
CA THR A 81 10.28 2.72 -4.90
C THR A 81 9.77 4.14 -4.72
N THR A 82 9.13 4.67 -5.76
CA THR A 82 8.48 5.98 -5.73
C THR A 82 7.08 5.86 -6.27
N GLU A 83 6.15 6.60 -5.69
CA GLU A 83 4.74 6.53 -6.04
C GLU A 83 4.06 7.89 -5.95
N VAL A 84 3.03 8.06 -6.77
CA VAL A 84 2.20 9.27 -6.76
C VAL A 84 0.77 8.87 -6.51
N TYR A 85 0.12 9.59 -5.61
CA TYR A 85 -1.30 9.46 -5.32
C TYR A 85 -2.08 10.59 -5.96
N LEU A 86 -3.29 10.28 -6.43
CA LEU A 86 -4.30 11.24 -6.81
C LEU A 86 -5.54 11.02 -5.93
N ASP A 87 -5.88 12.04 -5.17
CA ASP A 87 -6.87 11.92 -4.11
C ASP A 87 -8.14 12.70 -4.42
N GLY A 88 -9.26 12.13 -4.00
CA GLY A 88 -10.55 12.79 -4.06
C GLY A 88 -11.58 12.11 -3.17
N GLN A 89 -12.67 12.82 -2.91
CA GLN A 89 -13.76 12.30 -2.10
C GLN A 89 -15.13 12.80 -2.54
N THR A 90 -16.14 12.11 -2.04
CA THR A 90 -17.54 12.48 -2.12
C THR A 90 -18.16 12.42 -0.75
N THR A 91 -18.86 13.48 -0.36
CA THR A 91 -19.61 13.54 0.90
C THR A 91 -21.10 13.69 0.60
N ALA A 92 -21.94 12.90 1.26
CA ALA A 92 -23.38 12.89 1.02
C ALA A 92 -23.99 14.28 1.30
N ASN A 93 -24.92 14.73 0.46
CA ASN A 93 -25.51 16.08 0.49
C ASN A 93 -24.51 17.23 0.23
N GLU A 94 -23.31 16.90 -0.26
CA GLU A 94 -22.27 17.86 -0.61
C GLU A 94 -21.75 17.57 -2.03
N SER A 95 -20.50 17.90 -2.30
CA SER A 95 -19.85 17.74 -3.60
C SER A 95 -18.96 16.49 -3.66
N THR A 96 -18.64 16.10 -4.90
CA THR A 96 -17.47 15.25 -5.19
C THR A 96 -16.34 16.17 -5.65
N ILE A 97 -15.20 16.13 -4.98
CA ILE A 97 -14.07 17.03 -5.23
C ILE A 97 -12.75 16.26 -5.26
N PRO A 98 -11.79 16.69 -6.12
CA PRO A 98 -10.40 16.32 -5.92
C PRO A 98 -9.88 17.00 -4.64
N THR A 99 -9.06 16.28 -3.89
CA THR A 99 -8.52 16.75 -2.60
C THR A 99 -7.03 17.05 -2.70
N GLY A 100 -6.29 16.35 -3.56
CA GLY A 100 -4.91 16.69 -3.81
C GLY A 100 -4.09 15.59 -4.47
N PHE A 101 -2.79 15.61 -4.18
CA PHE A 101 -1.86 14.56 -4.57
C PHE A 101 -0.81 14.36 -3.48
N ARG A 102 -0.20 13.18 -3.50
CA ARG A 102 0.94 12.83 -2.65
C ARG A 102 2.07 12.27 -3.49
N TRP A 103 3.30 12.46 -3.03
CA TRP A 103 4.50 11.89 -3.64
C TRP A 103 5.34 11.18 -2.58
N GLU A 104 5.23 9.85 -2.58
CA GLU A 104 5.88 8.98 -1.63
C GLU A 104 7.16 8.35 -2.22
N ASN A 105 8.13 8.12 -1.35
CA ASN A 105 9.37 7.43 -1.62
C ASN A 105 9.73 6.49 -0.48
N ARG A 106 9.92 5.20 -0.81
CA ARG A 106 10.39 4.17 0.12
C ARG A 106 11.79 3.69 -0.25
N PHE A 107 12.69 3.68 0.73
CA PHE A 107 14.08 3.27 0.58
C PHE A 107 14.39 2.08 1.49
N ARG A 108 14.89 0.98 0.92
CA ARG A 108 15.35 -0.20 1.66
C ARG A 108 16.88 -0.14 1.84
N PRO A 109 17.41 0.27 3.01
CA PRO A 109 18.85 0.43 3.19
C PRO A 109 19.59 -0.92 3.22
N LEU A 110 18.90 -1.99 3.61
CA LEU A 110 19.43 -3.34 3.71
C LEU A 110 18.81 -4.24 2.62
N MET A 111 19.59 -4.53 1.58
CA MET A 111 19.15 -5.31 0.41
C MET A 111 18.91 -6.80 0.67
N LYS A 112 19.41 -7.33 1.78
CA LYS A 112 19.21 -8.73 2.15
C LYS A 112 18.06 -8.84 3.14
N GLU A 113 17.45 -10.00 3.17
CA GLU A 113 16.49 -10.34 4.21
C GLU A 113 17.21 -10.50 5.55
N HIS A 114 16.69 -9.82 6.57
CA HIS A 114 17.16 -9.91 7.95
C HIS A 114 16.00 -10.37 8.84
N TRP A 115 16.27 -10.56 10.14
CA TRP A 115 15.17 -10.74 11.09
C TRP A 115 14.24 -9.54 11.02
N ILE A 116 14.79 -8.33 11.07
CA ILE A 116 14.06 -7.06 10.94
C ILE A 116 14.64 -6.32 9.73
N ASN A 117 13.77 -5.95 8.80
CA ASN A 117 14.12 -5.22 7.59
C ASN A 117 13.62 -3.78 7.74
N PRO A 118 14.52 -2.79 7.91
CA PRO A 118 14.14 -1.40 7.97
C PRO A 118 13.85 -0.86 6.56
N VAL A 119 12.82 -0.04 6.44
CA VAL A 119 12.55 0.84 5.28
C VAL A 119 12.38 2.26 5.78
N LEU A 120 13.00 3.20 5.07
CA LEU A 120 12.85 4.64 5.30
C LEU A 120 11.83 5.17 4.30
N TYR A 121 10.83 5.85 4.81
CA TYR A 121 9.74 6.41 4.03
C TYR A 121 9.81 7.94 4.11
N VAL A 122 9.55 8.60 2.98
CA VAL A 122 9.37 10.05 2.90
C VAL A 122 8.23 10.33 1.93
N GLU A 123 7.25 11.11 2.38
CA GLU A 123 6.17 11.60 1.53
C GLU A 123 6.08 13.13 1.59
N PHE A 124 5.67 13.70 0.47
CA PHE A 124 5.21 15.06 0.39
C PHE A 124 3.74 15.08 -0.03
N GLU A 125 2.94 15.82 0.70
CA GLU A 125 1.50 15.93 0.46
C GLU A 125 1.14 17.37 0.08
N ASN A 126 0.29 17.49 -0.93
CA ASN A 126 -0.37 18.73 -1.29
C ASN A 126 -1.85 18.43 -1.43
N ILE A 127 -2.53 18.53 -0.30
CA ILE A 127 -3.94 18.20 -0.13
C ILE A 127 -4.69 19.41 0.42
N ASN A 128 -6.02 19.36 0.40
CA ASN A 128 -6.84 20.31 1.14
C ASN A 128 -7.48 19.61 2.32
N GLY A 129 -7.91 20.39 3.33
CA GLY A 129 -8.54 19.86 4.55
C GLY A 129 -9.85 19.10 4.31
N ALA A 130 -10.35 19.05 3.05
CA ALA A 130 -11.47 18.20 2.68
C ALA A 130 -11.04 16.75 2.35
N ASP A 131 -9.75 16.40 2.44
CA ASP A 131 -9.26 15.03 2.26
C ASP A 131 -9.78 14.10 3.35
N LYS A 132 -10.19 12.89 2.96
CA LYS A 132 -10.75 11.86 3.86
C LYS A 132 -10.25 10.47 3.50
N THR A 133 -9.11 10.38 2.82
CA THR A 133 -8.54 9.12 2.34
C THR A 133 -8.06 8.24 3.49
N LEU A 134 -7.60 8.83 4.59
CA LEU A 134 -7.16 8.17 5.82
C LEU A 134 -6.15 7.04 5.54
N LEU A 135 -5.05 7.40 4.89
CA LEU A 135 -3.89 6.53 4.65
C LEU A 135 -3.00 6.42 5.91
N GLU A 136 -3.14 7.38 6.82
CA GLU A 136 -2.49 7.47 8.12
C GLU A 136 -3.48 8.03 9.16
N VAL A 137 -3.04 8.01 10.42
CA VAL A 137 -3.65 8.74 11.54
C VAL A 137 -2.50 9.18 12.42
N VAL A 138 -2.31 10.49 12.53
CA VAL A 138 -1.25 11.10 13.35
C VAL A 138 -1.88 12.04 14.38
N GLY A 139 -1.04 12.64 15.22
CA GLY A 139 -1.43 13.79 16.00
C GLY A 139 -2.63 13.53 16.90
N HIS A 140 -3.51 14.53 16.91
CA HIS A 140 -4.80 14.50 17.60
C HIS A 140 -5.98 14.30 16.66
N ASP A 141 -5.71 13.95 15.39
CA ASP A 141 -6.71 13.81 14.34
C ASP A 141 -7.83 12.87 14.75
N GLY A 142 -9.04 13.25 14.36
CA GLY A 142 -10.22 12.48 14.67
C GLY A 142 -11.41 12.75 13.77
N GLN A 143 -12.53 12.20 14.20
CA GLN A 143 -13.76 12.25 13.44
C GLN A 143 -14.30 13.68 13.27
N GLU A 144 -13.91 14.62 14.15
CA GLU A 144 -14.32 16.02 14.04
C GLU A 144 -13.71 16.70 12.80
N ASP A 145 -12.44 16.41 12.50
CA ASP A 145 -11.75 16.95 11.31
C ASP A 145 -12.42 16.46 10.01
N LEU A 146 -12.90 15.22 10.03
CA LEU A 146 -13.64 14.63 8.93
C LEU A 146 -15.10 15.12 8.82
N ALA A 147 -15.60 15.84 9.81
CA ALA A 147 -16.97 16.34 9.84
C ALA A 147 -17.14 17.69 9.12
N GLU A 148 -16.05 18.39 8.81
CA GLU A 148 -16.13 19.68 8.13
C GLU A 148 -16.71 19.54 6.71
N HIS A 149 -17.52 20.54 6.34
CA HIS A 149 -18.18 20.61 5.06
C HIS A 149 -17.20 20.97 3.94
N ASN A 150 -17.34 20.32 2.79
CA ASN A 150 -16.54 20.55 1.58
C ASN A 150 -16.56 21.99 1.08
N GLY A 151 -17.56 22.80 1.46
CA GLY A 151 -17.64 24.21 1.09
C GLY A 151 -16.61 25.08 1.82
N VAL A 152 -16.10 24.62 2.96
CA VAL A 152 -15.13 25.31 3.82
C VAL A 152 -13.79 24.61 3.74
N ALA A 153 -13.76 23.30 4.04
CA ALA A 153 -12.54 22.48 4.12
C ALA A 153 -11.67 22.51 2.86
N ARG A 154 -12.28 22.73 1.67
CA ARG A 154 -11.56 22.80 0.39
C ARG A 154 -10.76 24.09 0.19
N GLU A 155 -10.98 25.11 1.01
CA GLU A 155 -10.29 26.39 0.92
C GLU A 155 -8.93 26.35 1.60
N GLU A 156 -8.77 25.45 2.57
CA GLU A 156 -7.51 25.10 3.19
C GLU A 156 -6.64 24.31 2.22
N VAL A 157 -5.33 24.58 2.23
CA VAL A 157 -4.34 23.81 1.46
C VAL A 157 -3.18 23.52 2.38
N GLU A 158 -2.95 22.24 2.59
CA GLU A 158 -1.95 21.69 3.46
C GLU A 158 -0.75 21.26 2.62
N HIS A 159 0.43 21.64 3.09
CA HIS A 159 1.70 21.21 2.50
C HIS A 159 2.45 20.46 3.58
N GLU A 160 2.51 19.15 3.45
CA GLU A 160 2.94 18.31 4.54
C GLU A 160 4.11 17.42 4.13
N GLY A 161 4.98 17.16 5.08
CA GLY A 161 6.06 16.20 4.95
C GLY A 161 5.86 15.07 5.94
N GLU A 162 5.70 13.85 5.45
CA GLU A 162 5.53 12.67 6.28
C GLU A 162 6.78 11.79 6.23
N LEU A 163 7.18 11.27 7.39
CA LEU A 163 8.31 10.37 7.56
C LEU A 163 7.83 9.12 8.29
N LYS A 164 8.07 7.95 7.70
CA LYS A 164 7.85 6.65 8.38
C LYS A 164 9.16 5.90 8.58
N LEU A 165 9.34 5.35 9.78
CA LEU A 165 10.28 4.26 10.02
C LEU A 165 9.49 2.95 10.01
N ILE A 166 9.71 2.15 8.97
CA ILE A 166 9.03 0.86 8.79
C ILE A 166 9.98 -0.25 9.22
N LEU A 167 9.57 -1.06 10.18
CA LEU A 167 10.29 -2.25 10.66
C LEU A 167 9.44 -3.48 10.37
N SER A 168 9.87 -4.31 9.42
CA SER A 168 9.07 -5.46 8.99
C SER A 168 9.86 -6.76 8.91
N SER A 169 9.18 -7.86 9.17
CA SER A 169 9.75 -9.20 9.27
C SER A 169 8.84 -10.24 8.60
N ASN A 170 9.43 -11.21 7.90
CA ASN A 170 8.72 -12.39 7.43
C ASN A 170 9.09 -13.63 8.27
N PHE A 171 8.14 -14.19 9.02
CA PHE A 171 8.36 -15.36 9.88
C PHE A 171 7.26 -16.40 9.73
N ARG A 172 7.61 -17.60 9.23
CA ARG A 172 6.67 -18.73 9.06
C ARG A 172 5.37 -18.33 8.33
N ASP A 173 5.53 -17.71 7.16
CA ASP A 173 4.47 -17.16 6.31
C ASP A 173 3.71 -15.95 6.89
N TRP A 174 4.02 -15.51 8.11
CA TRP A 174 3.54 -14.23 8.61
C TRP A 174 4.42 -13.11 8.12
N ASN A 175 3.80 -12.05 7.60
CA ASN A 175 4.39 -10.74 7.55
C ASN A 175 3.94 -9.96 8.78
N ILE A 176 4.90 -9.39 9.51
CA ILE A 176 4.65 -8.50 10.65
C ILE A 176 5.34 -7.18 10.32
N SER A 177 4.67 -6.07 10.57
CA SER A 177 5.24 -4.75 10.32
C SER A 177 4.82 -3.75 11.39
N GLU A 178 5.74 -2.87 11.74
CA GLU A 178 5.57 -1.76 12.67
C GLU A 178 6.03 -0.49 11.97
N ASN A 179 5.22 0.56 12.01
CA ASN A 179 5.49 1.84 11.39
C ASN A 179 5.39 2.90 12.47
N PHE A 180 6.46 3.67 12.65
CA PHE A 180 6.42 4.91 13.39
C PHE A 180 6.31 6.05 12.39
N ILE A 181 5.32 6.92 12.56
CA ILE A 181 4.96 7.99 11.63
C ILE A 181 5.25 9.33 12.30
N ALA A 182 5.86 10.26 11.57
CA ALA A 182 6.07 11.63 11.97
C ALA A 182 5.71 12.55 10.81
N GLU A 183 4.76 13.43 11.03
CA GLU A 183 4.21 14.33 10.02
C GLU A 183 4.45 15.79 10.40
N LYS A 184 4.57 16.62 9.38
CA LYS A 184 4.79 18.04 9.53
C LYS A 184 4.07 18.84 8.47
N ASN A 185 3.07 19.60 8.89
CA ASN A 185 2.57 20.70 8.08
C ASN A 185 3.58 21.87 8.05
N PHE A 186 3.93 22.33 6.86
CA PHE A 186 4.92 23.37 6.63
C PHE A 186 4.43 24.79 6.96
N ALA A 187 3.17 24.96 7.36
CA ALA A 187 2.60 26.23 7.78
C ALA A 187 2.97 26.69 9.21
N HIS A 188 3.94 26.03 9.87
CA HIS A 188 4.38 26.24 11.27
C HIS A 188 3.54 25.56 12.36
N GLU A 189 2.77 24.52 12.00
CA GLU A 189 2.13 23.62 12.96
C GLU A 189 3.16 22.83 13.79
N PRO A 190 2.81 22.13 14.88
CA PRO A 190 3.70 21.18 15.56
C PRO A 190 4.15 20.01 14.66
N TRP A 191 5.00 19.12 15.17
CA TRP A 191 5.12 17.79 14.54
C TRP A 191 4.09 16.89 15.16
N GLU A 192 3.49 16.04 14.35
CA GLU A 192 2.48 15.08 14.75
C GLU A 192 3.02 13.68 14.58
N PHE A 193 2.61 12.78 15.47
CA PHE A 193 3.15 11.44 15.53
C PHE A 193 2.04 10.42 15.43
N GLY A 194 2.34 9.29 14.81
CA GLY A 194 1.40 8.19 14.66
C GLY A 194 2.10 6.85 14.64
N TYR A 195 1.30 5.79 14.62
CA TYR A 195 1.79 4.44 14.40
C TYR A 195 0.84 3.63 13.54
N ALA A 196 1.40 2.62 12.89
CA ALA A 196 0.65 1.52 12.31
C ALA A 196 1.37 0.20 12.60
N VAL A 197 0.62 -0.83 13.02
CA VAL A 197 1.14 -2.17 13.20
C VAL A 197 0.24 -3.16 12.49
N GLY A 198 0.84 -4.11 11.79
CA GLY A 198 0.11 -5.05 10.95
C GLY A 198 0.69 -6.46 11.03
N ALA A 199 -0.19 -7.45 11.03
CA ALA A 199 0.18 -8.85 10.89
C ALA A 199 -0.75 -9.55 9.89
N SER A 200 -0.18 -10.17 8.86
CA SER A 200 -0.94 -10.87 7.82
C SER A 200 -0.23 -12.13 7.36
N ARG A 201 -1.00 -13.09 6.85
CA ARG A 201 -0.49 -14.33 6.27
C ARG A 201 -1.43 -14.89 5.20
N PRO A 202 -0.93 -15.72 4.28
CA PRO A 202 -1.81 -16.57 3.48
C PRO A 202 -2.59 -17.55 4.36
N LEU A 203 -3.86 -17.79 4.02
CA LEU A 203 -4.72 -18.76 4.69
C LEU A 203 -4.26 -20.20 4.44
N LYS A 204 -3.56 -20.44 3.34
CA LYS A 204 -2.90 -21.70 3.04
C LYS A 204 -1.62 -21.45 2.24
N THR A 205 -0.51 -22.05 2.67
CA THR A 205 0.76 -21.97 1.94
C THR A 205 0.61 -22.60 0.55
N ALA A 206 1.03 -21.88 -0.49
CA ALA A 206 0.88 -22.32 -1.87
C ALA A 206 1.74 -23.57 -2.15
N LEU A 207 1.12 -24.74 -2.15
CA LEU A 207 1.72 -26.02 -2.56
C LEU A 207 1.03 -26.65 -3.77
N SER A 208 0.01 -25.97 -4.32
CA SER A 208 -0.83 -26.52 -5.39
C SER A 208 -0.34 -26.10 -6.77
N LEU A 209 -0.04 -27.08 -7.62
CA LEU A 209 0.24 -26.89 -9.06
C LEU A 209 -1.01 -26.58 -9.88
N ARG A 210 -2.21 -26.66 -9.28
CA ARG A 210 -3.47 -26.35 -9.96
C ARG A 210 -3.73 -24.85 -9.92
N GLN A 211 -3.92 -24.26 -11.10
CA GLN A 211 -4.42 -22.90 -11.22
C GLN A 211 -5.83 -22.83 -10.61
N CYS A 212 -6.00 -21.88 -9.69
CA CYS A 212 -7.24 -21.57 -9.02
C CYS A 212 -7.38 -20.04 -9.02
N THR A 213 -8.61 -19.56 -9.21
CA THR A 213 -8.98 -18.16 -8.96
C THR A 213 -9.48 -17.98 -7.53
N PHE A 214 -10.32 -18.89 -7.02
CA PHE A 214 -10.91 -18.80 -5.68
C PHE A 214 -10.52 -20.03 -4.84
N CYS A 215 -9.54 -19.88 -3.96
CA CYS A 215 -9.09 -20.91 -3.01
C CYS A 215 -8.27 -20.27 -1.88
N LEU A 216 -8.07 -21.02 -0.79
CA LEU A 216 -7.36 -20.54 0.41
C LEU A 216 -5.89 -20.18 0.13
N GLU A 217 -5.28 -20.75 -0.92
CA GLU A 217 -3.93 -20.40 -1.37
C GLU A 217 -3.84 -18.99 -1.99
N LYS A 218 -4.98 -18.42 -2.39
CA LYS A 218 -5.10 -17.06 -2.96
C LYS A 218 -5.66 -16.05 -1.98
N LEU A 219 -6.03 -16.49 -0.78
CA LEU A 219 -6.58 -15.62 0.25
C LEU A 219 -5.53 -15.37 1.32
N ARG A 220 -5.40 -14.11 1.70
CA ARG A 220 -4.62 -13.65 2.85
C ARG A 220 -5.58 -13.08 3.87
N ALA A 221 -5.26 -13.27 5.14
CA ALA A 221 -5.96 -12.62 6.22
C ALA A 221 -4.97 -12.02 7.20
N GLY A 222 -5.40 -10.96 7.86
CA GLY A 222 -4.58 -10.26 8.84
C GLY A 222 -5.38 -9.33 9.71
N VAL A 223 -4.65 -8.53 10.45
CA VAL A 223 -5.16 -7.42 11.23
C VAL A 223 -4.15 -6.29 11.18
N GLU A 224 -4.62 -5.06 11.14
CA GLU A 224 -3.83 -3.86 11.40
C GLU A 224 -4.44 -3.07 12.56
N ALA A 225 -3.60 -2.37 13.30
CA ALA A 225 -4.00 -1.39 14.30
C ALA A 225 -3.16 -0.14 14.10
N TYR A 226 -3.79 1.03 14.15
CA TYR A 226 -3.14 2.30 13.82
C TYR A 226 -3.80 3.44 14.58
N GLY A 227 -3.08 4.54 14.76
CA GLY A 227 -3.59 5.71 15.46
C GLY A 227 -2.54 6.77 15.77
N GLY A 228 -3.03 7.90 16.27
CA GLY A 228 -2.19 9.03 16.67
C GLY A 228 -1.43 8.78 17.97
N LEU A 229 -0.29 9.45 18.11
CA LEU A 229 0.55 9.50 19.30
C LEU A 229 0.69 10.93 19.85
N GLY A 230 -0.20 11.84 19.43
CA GLY A 230 -0.17 13.24 19.78
C GLY A 230 0.92 14.01 19.03
N ASP A 231 1.35 15.13 19.60
CA ASP A 231 2.22 16.09 18.93
C ASP A 231 3.51 16.40 19.73
N THR A 232 4.34 17.33 19.23
CA THR A 232 5.57 17.76 19.91
C THR A 232 5.38 18.32 21.32
N TRP A 233 4.18 18.76 21.67
CA TRP A 233 3.84 19.38 22.94
C TRP A 233 3.10 18.41 23.87
N ASP A 234 2.32 17.48 23.33
CA ASP A 234 1.62 16.43 24.07
C ASP A 234 1.73 15.06 23.39
N LEU A 235 2.86 14.37 23.61
CA LEU A 235 3.03 12.99 23.15
C LEU A 235 2.20 12.03 24.03
N SER A 236 1.03 11.63 23.54
CA SER A 236 -0.01 10.95 24.32
C SER A 236 -0.88 10.04 23.47
N LEU A 237 -1.58 9.10 24.13
CA LEU A 237 -2.68 8.30 23.54
C LEU A 237 -4.06 8.86 23.92
N SER A 238 -4.08 9.99 24.64
CA SER A 238 -5.32 10.64 25.06
C SER A 238 -5.75 11.63 23.98
N ASN A 239 -7.05 11.69 23.69
CA ASN A 239 -7.60 12.54 22.62
C ASN A 239 -6.94 12.28 21.26
N THR A 240 -6.62 11.02 20.97
CA THR A 240 -6.06 10.57 19.69
C THR A 240 -6.94 9.45 19.15
N SER A 241 -7.10 9.39 17.83
CA SER A 241 -7.87 8.31 17.21
C SER A 241 -7.07 7.02 17.13
N HIS A 242 -7.72 5.90 17.42
CA HIS A 242 -7.13 4.57 17.35
C HIS A 242 -8.11 3.59 16.74
N TYR A 243 -7.60 2.76 15.84
CA TYR A 243 -8.41 1.78 15.13
C TYR A 243 -7.78 0.41 15.22
N ILE A 244 -8.63 -0.61 15.16
CA ILE A 244 -8.24 -1.98 14.83
C ILE A 244 -9.06 -2.46 13.66
N ALA A 245 -8.42 -3.08 12.67
CA ALA A 245 -9.05 -3.47 11.44
C ALA A 245 -8.59 -4.88 11.02
N PRO A 246 -9.43 -5.93 11.16
CA PRO A 246 -9.18 -7.17 10.44
C PRO A 246 -9.24 -6.92 8.94
N LEU A 247 -8.47 -7.67 8.17
CA LEU A 247 -8.37 -7.50 6.73
C LEU A 247 -8.29 -8.83 6.00
N VAL A 248 -8.75 -8.82 4.75
CA VAL A 248 -8.65 -9.94 3.82
C VAL A 248 -8.13 -9.43 2.48
N GLY A 249 -7.20 -10.16 1.90
CA GLY A 249 -6.68 -9.93 0.55
C GLY A 249 -6.95 -11.14 -0.34
N TRP A 250 -7.30 -10.90 -1.60
CA TRP A 250 -7.51 -11.92 -2.61
C TRP A 250 -6.60 -11.68 -3.82
N ASP A 251 -5.59 -12.54 -3.96
CA ASP A 251 -4.67 -12.58 -5.09
C ASP A 251 -5.38 -13.22 -6.30
N MET A 252 -5.83 -12.40 -7.23
CA MET A 252 -6.56 -12.80 -8.43
C MET A 252 -5.60 -13.13 -9.60
N PRO A 253 -6.09 -13.79 -10.67
CA PRO A 253 -5.35 -13.92 -11.91
C PRO A 253 -4.92 -12.56 -12.49
N ALA A 254 -3.96 -12.58 -13.41
CA ALA A 254 -3.44 -11.38 -14.08
C ALA A 254 -2.84 -10.34 -13.12
N ARG A 255 -2.24 -10.76 -12.01
CA ARG A 255 -1.55 -9.89 -11.03
C ARG A 255 -2.46 -8.80 -10.46
N MET A 256 -3.73 -9.15 -10.27
CA MET A 256 -4.69 -8.29 -9.60
C MET A 256 -4.82 -8.70 -8.13
N ARG A 257 -5.06 -7.75 -7.26
CA ARG A 257 -5.36 -7.99 -5.84
C ARG A 257 -6.61 -7.20 -5.45
N LEU A 258 -7.52 -7.85 -4.73
CA LEU A 258 -8.66 -7.20 -4.08
C LEU A 258 -8.49 -7.30 -2.57
N SER A 259 -8.54 -6.17 -1.88
CA SER A 259 -8.40 -6.09 -0.42
C SER A 259 -9.66 -5.50 0.21
N PHE A 260 -10.01 -5.96 1.40
CA PHE A 260 -11.12 -5.42 2.19
C PHE A 260 -10.78 -5.42 3.67
N SER A 261 -11.07 -4.30 4.34
CA SER A 261 -10.76 -4.09 5.75
C SER A 261 -11.85 -3.27 6.44
N PRO A 262 -12.67 -3.86 7.34
CA PRO A 262 -13.50 -3.08 8.26
C PRO A 262 -12.68 -2.67 9.49
N GLY A 263 -12.44 -1.37 9.65
CA GLY A 263 -11.83 -0.76 10.83
C GLY A 263 -12.87 -0.39 11.89
N PHE A 264 -12.50 -0.57 13.15
CA PHE A 264 -13.31 -0.24 14.33
C PHE A 264 -12.56 0.77 15.18
N GLY A 265 -13.20 1.90 15.49
CA GLY A 265 -12.66 2.89 16.41
C GLY A 265 -12.58 2.35 17.84
N LEU A 266 -11.52 2.73 18.55
CA LEU A 266 -11.23 2.30 19.93
C LEU A 266 -11.34 3.46 20.94
N THR A 267 -11.43 4.69 20.47
CA THR A 267 -11.55 5.91 21.28
C THR A 267 -12.73 6.76 20.84
N GLY A 268 -13.16 7.71 21.69
CA GLY A 268 -14.26 8.63 21.36
C GLY A 268 -13.95 9.65 20.25
N THR A 269 -12.66 9.85 19.94
CA THR A 269 -12.20 10.65 18.81
C THR A 269 -12.20 9.85 17.49
N SER A 270 -12.18 8.53 17.57
CA SER A 270 -12.23 7.66 16.38
C SER A 270 -13.65 7.63 15.81
N MET A 271 -13.77 7.49 14.49
CA MET A 271 -15.04 7.05 13.92
C MET A 271 -15.37 5.63 14.40
N ASP A 272 -16.65 5.37 14.70
CA ASP A 272 -17.14 4.05 15.09
C ASP A 272 -16.68 2.94 14.13
N ARG A 273 -16.80 3.22 12.82
CA ARG A 273 -16.46 2.27 11.75
C ARG A 273 -15.93 2.96 10.51
N VAL A 274 -14.94 2.32 9.90
CA VAL A 274 -14.39 2.68 8.59
C VAL A 274 -14.37 1.43 7.74
N TYR A 275 -14.78 1.52 6.49
CA TYR A 275 -14.69 0.41 5.54
C TYR A 275 -13.71 0.76 4.45
N ARG A 276 -12.72 -0.12 4.22
CA ARG A 276 -11.75 0.06 3.16
C ARG A 276 -11.82 -1.04 2.11
N VAL A 277 -11.72 -0.63 0.85
CA VAL A 277 -11.68 -1.53 -0.32
C VAL A 277 -10.49 -1.13 -1.16
N GLY A 278 -9.64 -2.11 -1.47
CA GLY A 278 -8.39 -1.94 -2.22
C GLY A 278 -8.46 -2.73 -3.52
N PHE A 279 -8.08 -2.15 -4.64
CA PHE A 279 -7.86 -2.90 -5.88
C PHE A 279 -6.52 -2.54 -6.49
N ALA A 280 -5.63 -3.51 -6.59
CA ALA A 280 -4.30 -3.33 -7.17
C ALA A 280 -4.14 -4.15 -8.47
N TYR A 281 -3.33 -3.61 -9.38
CA TYR A 281 -2.93 -4.27 -10.62
C TYR A 281 -1.47 -3.98 -10.96
N GLU A 282 -0.67 -5.04 -11.07
CA GLU A 282 0.76 -4.94 -11.37
C GLU A 282 1.04 -5.08 -12.87
N MET A 283 1.74 -4.09 -13.43
CA MET A 283 2.24 -4.03 -14.80
C MET A 283 3.75 -4.30 -14.83
N PRO A 284 4.17 -5.53 -15.18
CA PRO A 284 5.59 -5.85 -15.16
C PRO A 284 6.31 -5.14 -16.30
N GLN A 285 7.50 -4.59 -16.00
CA GLN A 285 8.42 -4.04 -16.98
C GLN A 285 7.77 -3.01 -17.92
N ILE A 286 7.09 -2.01 -17.36
CA ILE A 286 6.29 -1.02 -18.12
C ILE A 286 7.13 -0.29 -19.20
N GLY A 287 8.42 -0.08 -18.94
CA GLY A 287 9.35 0.52 -19.91
C GLY A 287 9.48 -0.27 -21.22
N SER A 288 9.19 -1.57 -21.23
CA SER A 288 9.19 -2.39 -22.44
C SER A 288 8.03 -2.06 -23.38
N LEU A 289 6.89 -1.57 -22.87
CA LEU A 289 5.74 -1.16 -23.67
C LEU A 289 6.06 0.07 -24.54
N PHE A 290 6.88 0.99 -24.02
CA PHE A 290 7.31 2.19 -24.74
C PHE A 290 8.48 1.94 -25.69
N ARG A 291 9.22 0.84 -25.52
CA ARG A 291 10.22 0.36 -26.49
C ARG A 291 9.52 -0.41 -27.62
N GLY A 292 8.63 0.26 -28.34
CA GLY A 292 8.00 -0.29 -29.53
C GLY A 292 9.03 -0.76 -30.55
N ARG A 293 8.78 -1.95 -31.13
CA ARG A 293 9.45 -2.56 -32.30
C ARG A 293 10.20 -1.54 -33.17
N GLY A 294 11.50 -1.37 -32.91
CA GLY A 294 12.40 -0.73 -33.85
C GLY A 294 12.28 -1.47 -35.18
N LYS A 295 11.77 -0.79 -36.20
CA LYS A 295 11.67 -1.29 -37.57
C LYS A 295 13.03 -1.90 -37.95
N GLY A 296 12.99 -3.15 -38.39
CA GLY A 296 14.15 -3.85 -38.90
C GLY A 296 14.82 -3.07 -40.03
N THR A 297 16.15 -3.18 -40.05
CA THR A 297 17.00 -3.23 -41.26
C THR A 297 16.62 -2.30 -42.40
N VAL A 298 17.36 -1.20 -42.53
CA VAL A 298 17.79 -0.72 -43.84
C VAL A 298 19.26 -1.09 -43.97
N ARG A 299 19.53 -2.14 -44.75
CA ARG A 299 20.79 -2.32 -45.46
C ARG A 299 20.63 -1.69 -46.82
#